data_AF-A0A165C1X0-F1
#
_entry.id   AF-A0A165C1X0-F1
#
_cell.length_a   1.000
_cell.length_b   1.000
_cell.length_c   1.000
_cell.angle_alpha   90.00
_cell.angle_beta   90.00
_cell.angle_gamma   90.00
#
_symmetry.space_group_name_H-M   'P 1'
#
loop_
_entity.id
_entity.type
_entity.pdbx_description
1 polymer ?
#
loop_
_entity_poly.entity_id
_entity_poly.type
_entity_poly.pdbx_seq_one_letter_code
_entity_poly.pdbx_strand_id
1 'polypeptide(L)'
;MPRRPYNKFSWNEHTNITLLRSPIGTGFSCSHDESKMDTLADMAADVYAFHALFVTRFSQYAAARFHLAAEMGWPLWSTSR
;
A
#
# COMPACT_ATOMS: atom_id res chain seq x y z
N MET A 1 -3.00 -26.26 -11.93
CA MET A 1 -2.35 -24.96 -11.62
C MET A 1 -1.08 -25.23 -10.84
N PRO A 2 0.09 -24.69 -11.23
CA PRO A 2 1.32 -24.87 -10.46
C PRO A 2 1.22 -24.10 -9.13
N ARG A 3 1.67 -24.72 -8.03
CA ARG A 3 1.77 -24.06 -6.72
C ARG A 3 2.88 -23.02 -6.76
N ARG A 4 2.63 -21.83 -6.19
CA ARG A 4 3.70 -20.84 -6.01
C ARG A 4 4.73 -21.41 -5.01
N PRO A 5 6.04 -21.32 -5.31
CA PRO A 5 7.08 -21.75 -4.38
C PRO A 5 7.08 -20.86 -3.14
N TYR A 6 7.39 -21.44 -1.99
CA TYR A 6 7.49 -20.72 -0.72
C TYR A 6 8.79 -19.90 -0.66
N ASN A 7 8.68 -18.63 -0.23
CA ASN A 7 9.83 -17.73 -0.10
C ASN A 7 10.38 -17.76 1.33
N LYS A 8 11.54 -18.41 1.52
CA LYS A 8 12.22 -18.54 2.83
C LYS A 8 12.81 -17.21 3.36
N PHE A 9 12.90 -16.18 2.52
CA PHE A 9 13.45 -14.88 2.89
C PHE A 9 12.37 -13.80 3.00
N SER A 10 11.10 -14.21 3.11
CA SER A 10 9.98 -13.30 3.17
C SER A 10 9.97 -12.53 4.49
N TRP A 11 9.73 -11.22 4.43
CA TRP A 11 9.68 -10.38 5.63
C TRP A 11 8.51 -10.74 6.54
N ASN A 12 7.47 -11.40 6.02
CA ASN A 12 6.33 -11.84 6.81
C ASN A 12 6.64 -13.01 7.76
N GLU A 13 7.85 -13.57 7.72
CA GLU A 13 8.34 -14.53 8.72
C GLU A 13 8.51 -13.90 10.11
N HIS A 14 8.72 -12.58 10.17
CA HIS A 14 8.96 -11.85 11.42
C HIS A 14 8.02 -10.67 11.65
N THR A 15 7.18 -10.34 10.66
CA THR A 15 6.36 -9.13 10.69
C THR A 15 4.99 -9.36 10.07
N ASN A 16 3.98 -8.62 10.53
CA ASN A 16 2.70 -8.55 9.84
C ASN A 16 2.83 -7.54 8.69
N ILE A 17 2.60 -7.97 7.46
CA ILE A 17 2.74 -7.13 6.27
C ILE A 17 1.38 -6.91 5.64
N THR A 18 0.99 -5.63 5.52
CA THR A 18 -0.17 -5.20 4.75
C THR A 18 0.34 -4.56 3.46
N LEU A 19 -0.03 -5.14 2.32
CA LEU A 19 0.34 -4.61 1.01
C LEU A 19 -0.80 -3.75 0.48
N LEU A 20 -0.51 -2.47 0.24
CA LEU A 20 -1.44 -1.52 -0.36
C LEU A 20 -1.00 -1.19 -1.80
N ARG A 21 -1.94 -1.31 -2.75
CA ARG A 21 -1.73 -0.92 -4.15
C ARG A 21 -2.45 0.41 -4.39
N SER A 22 -1.69 1.45 -4.70
CA SER A 22 -2.16 2.83 -4.90
C SER A 22 -1.43 3.43 -6.11
N PRO A 23 -2.01 4.41 -6.84
CA PRO A 23 -3.34 5.02 -6.67
C PRO A 23 -4.49 4.14 -7.19
N ILE A 24 -5.70 4.70 -7.19
CA ILE A 24 -6.85 4.17 -7.91
C ILE A 24 -6.48 3.76 -9.35
N GLY A 25 -7.03 2.65 -9.83
CA GLY A 25 -6.65 2.04 -11.11
C GLY A 25 -5.45 1.07 -11.01
N THR A 26 -4.80 0.95 -9.86
CA THR A 26 -3.64 0.06 -9.67
C THR A 26 -4.03 -1.30 -9.10
N GLY A 27 -3.92 -2.37 -9.90
CA GLY A 27 -4.24 -3.73 -9.45
C GLY A 27 -5.74 -3.91 -9.23
N PHE A 28 -6.16 -4.14 -7.97
CA PHE A 28 -7.57 -4.29 -7.60
C PHE A 28 -8.20 -3.02 -7.03
N SER A 29 -7.44 -1.93 -6.91
CA SER A 29 -7.94 -0.66 -6.40
C SER A 29 -8.71 0.07 -7.50
N CYS A 30 -10.03 0.22 -7.35
CA CYS A 30 -10.92 0.86 -8.32
C CYS A 30 -11.87 1.86 -7.62
N SER A 31 -12.22 2.96 -8.30
CA SER A 31 -13.26 3.90 -7.84
C SER A 31 -14.53 3.68 -8.65
N HIS A 32 -15.68 3.97 -8.05
CA HIS A 32 -16.94 4.05 -8.76
C HIS A 32 -17.22 5.47 -9.29
N ASP A 33 -16.44 6.45 -8.82
CA ASP A 33 -16.53 7.86 -9.19
C ASP A 33 -15.36 8.23 -10.11
N GLU A 34 -15.49 9.32 -10.88
CA GLU A 34 -14.42 9.84 -11.75
C GLU A 34 -13.25 10.49 -10.96
N SER A 35 -13.19 10.29 -9.65
CA SER A 35 -12.12 10.75 -8.75
C SER A 35 -10.73 10.45 -9.34
N LYS A 36 -10.04 11.50 -9.76
CA LYS A 36 -8.65 11.44 -10.22
C LYS A 36 -7.71 11.71 -9.05
N MET A 37 -6.69 10.86 -8.94
CA MET A 37 -5.58 11.01 -8.01
C MET A 37 -4.36 11.38 -8.83
N ASP A 38 -4.11 12.68 -8.96
CA ASP A 38 -3.12 13.20 -9.91
C ASP A 38 -1.81 13.64 -9.24
N THR A 39 -1.81 13.84 -7.91
CA THR A 39 -0.63 14.32 -7.17
C THR A 39 -0.15 13.36 -6.10
N LEU A 40 1.13 13.50 -5.72
CA LEU A 40 1.72 12.76 -4.60
C LEU A 40 1.03 13.07 -3.26
N ALA A 41 0.53 14.30 -3.09
CA ALA A 41 -0.18 14.69 -1.88
C ALA A 41 -1.51 13.93 -1.75
N ASP A 42 -2.24 13.79 -2.86
CA ASP A 42 -3.49 13.03 -2.89
C ASP A 42 -3.23 11.55 -2.54
N MET A 43 -2.18 10.95 -3.12
CA MET A 43 -1.78 9.58 -2.79
C MET A 43 -1.44 9.40 -1.31
N ALA A 44 -0.74 10.36 -0.70
CA ALA A 44 -0.41 10.31 0.71
C ALA A 44 -1.66 10.39 1.60
N ALA A 45 -2.65 11.22 1.21
CA ALA A 45 -3.92 11.32 1.91
C ALA A 45 -4.70 10.00 1.86
N ASP A 46 -4.76 9.34 0.69
CA ASP A 46 -5.42 8.05 0.53
C ASP A 46 -4.75 6.93 1.35
N VAL A 47 -3.41 6.90 1.36
CA VAL A 47 -2.65 5.92 2.16
C VAL A 47 -2.91 6.12 3.66
N TYR A 48 -2.95 7.37 4.12
CA TYR A 48 -3.27 7.70 5.51
C TYR A 48 -4.71 7.30 5.86
N ALA A 49 -5.68 7.66 5.02
CA ALA A 49 -7.08 7.31 5.22
C ALA A 49 -7.28 5.78 5.27
N PHE A 50 -6.65 5.04 4.36
CA PHE A 50 -6.64 3.57 4.40
C PHE A 50 -6.08 3.05 5.72
N HIS A 51 -4.91 3.56 6.15
CA HIS A 51 -4.28 3.08 7.37
C HIS A 51 -5.15 3.34 8.60
N ALA A 52 -5.74 4.53 8.72
CA ALA A 52 -6.65 4.89 9.81
C ALA A 52 -7.87 3.95 9.86
N LEU A 53 -8.51 3.69 8.71
CA LEU A 53 -9.63 2.75 8.61
C LEU A 53 -9.21 1.32 8.93
N PHE A 54 -8.02 0.90 8.47
CA PHE A 54 -7.48 -0.43 8.71
C PHE A 54 -7.25 -0.68 10.21
N VAL A 55 -6.58 0.22 10.92
CA VAL A 55 -6.33 0.05 12.38
C VAL A 55 -7.61 0.20 13.19
N THR A 56 -8.59 0.98 12.71
CA THR A 56 -9.92 1.04 13.33
C THR A 56 -10.65 -0.30 13.19
N ARG A 57 -10.57 -0.93 12.01
CA ARG A 57 -11.20 -2.23 11.75
C ARG A 57 -10.49 -3.38 12.46
N PHE A 58 -9.16 -3.32 12.53
CA PHE A 58 -8.30 -4.34 13.12
C PHE A 58 -7.54 -3.75 14.31
N SER A 59 -8.29 -3.41 15.36
CA SER A 59 -7.79 -2.73 16.56
C SER A 59 -6.68 -3.49 17.29
N GLN A 60 -6.54 -4.81 17.07
CA GLN A 60 -5.43 -5.59 17.61
C GLN A 60 -4.05 -5.11 17.13
N TYR A 61 -3.99 -4.39 16.00
CA TYR A 61 -2.74 -3.84 15.48
C TYR A 61 -2.48 -2.39 15.92
N ALA A 62 -3.42 -1.74 16.61
CA ALA A 62 -3.29 -0.32 16.96
C ALA A 62 -2.12 -0.01 17.92
N ALA A 63 -1.73 -0.99 18.74
CA ALA A 63 -0.59 -0.88 19.66
C ALA A 63 0.74 -1.41 19.07
N ALA A 64 0.72 -1.95 17.85
CA ALA A 64 1.91 -2.53 17.23
C ALA A 64 2.89 -1.45 16.76
N ARG A 65 4.18 -1.80 16.70
CA ARG A 65 5.20 -0.92 16.09
C ARG A 65 4.93 -0.78 14.60
N PHE A 66 4.76 0.45 14.15
CA PHE A 66 4.45 0.77 12.76
C PHE A 66 5.72 1.13 11.97
N HIS A 67 5.84 0.54 10.79
CA HIS A 67 6.89 0.83 9.81
C HIS A 67 6.24 0.99 8.44
N LEU A 68 6.58 2.05 7.72
CA LEU A 68 6.11 2.30 6.36
C LEU A 68 7.28 2.16 5.39
N ALA A 69 7.12 1.30 4.39
CA ALA A 69 8.03 1.18 3.26
C ALA A 69 7.21 1.31 1.99
N ALA A 70 7.76 2.00 1.00
CA ALA A 70 7.11 2.23 -0.29
C ALA A 70 8.13 2.02 -1.41
N GLU A 71 7.64 1.51 -2.53
CA GLU A 71 8.35 1.51 -3.80
C GLU A 71 7.60 2.43 -4.75
N MET A 72 8.34 3.30 -5.44
CA MET A 72 7.79 4.23 -6.42
C MET A 72 8.04 3.69 -7.83
N GLY A 73 6.98 3.68 -8.65
CA GLY A 73 7.08 3.28 -10.05
C GLY A 73 7.78 4.33 -10.92
N TRP A 74 8.36 3.90 -12.03
CA TRP A 74 8.70 4.77 -13.16
C TRP A 74 7.40 5.37 -13.71
N PRO A 75 7.17 6.69 -13.61
CA PRO A 75 7.93 7.78 -14.26
C PRO A 75 8.49 8.85 -13.30
N LEU A 76 8.20 8.76 -12.00
CA LEU A 76 8.51 9.80 -11.01
C LEU A 76 10.02 9.96 -10.73
N TRP A 77 10.83 8.93 -10.96
CA TRP A 77 12.29 9.06 -10.87
C TRP A 77 12.90 9.75 -12.12
N SER A 78 12.22 9.73 -13.27
CA SER A 78 12.71 10.36 -14.51
C SER A 78 12.70 11.89 -14.45
N THR A 79 11.74 12.44 -13.70
CA THR A 79 11.45 13.87 -13.60
C THR A 79 12.13 14.54 -12.40
N SER A 80 12.98 13.81 -11.66
CA SER A 80 13.72 14.32 -10.49
C SER A 80 15.10 14.93 -10.85
N ARG A 81 15.30 15.35 -12.10
CA ARG A 81 16.48 16.12 -12.53
C ARG A 81 16.14 17.58 -12.80
#